data_AF-A0A7C6WDR4-F1
#
_entry.id   AF-A0A7C6WDR4-F1
#
_cell.length_a   1.000
_cell.length_b   1.000
_cell.length_c   1.000
_cell.angle_alpha   90.00
_cell.angle_beta   90.00
_cell.angle_gamma   90.00
#
_symmetry.space_group_name_H-M   'P 1'
#
loop_
_entity.id
_entity.type
_entity.pdbx_description
1 polymer ?
#
loop_
_entity_poly.entity_id
_entity_poly.type
_entity_poly.pdbx_seq_one_letter_code
_entity_poly.pdbx_strand_id
1 'polypeptide(L)'
;MISKYSYGHTVTKQIINALKAHVVRSRTAIAAVFLGVYNESEFDVERLPETLEKITVFLKNETRNTDMVFSFAGKLKWLIILSQSGEREATAFLRRLYVSVKNNDILDLENQEILFSASVAEIGNDEGSFEKLVTEGTLALTESLSKGPEQIEYVTTFKKRPLETVKVSILEENDVFRKVLYRTIENLNLNNFETEIKEFQDGYEFLESDWYFSSHTHLIIMNDILPRQSGLDVLHKIRMLPNNKKFIVFMMTKRSSEEDMIYAYESGADNYFIKPFNLRLLEVEIKRTLERLWT
;
A
#
# COMPACT_ATOMS: atom_id res chain seq x y z
N MET A 1 -25.08 -7.45 -2.90
CA MET A 1 -26.15 -7.15 -1.91
C MET A 1 -26.88 -5.87 -2.34
N ILE A 2 -28.19 -5.92 -2.62
CA ILE A 2 -29.00 -4.71 -2.92
C ILE A 2 -29.57 -4.23 -1.59
N SER A 3 -28.93 -3.21 -1.00
CA SER A 3 -29.42 -2.58 0.23
C SER A 3 -30.35 -1.42 -0.14
N LYS A 4 -31.65 -1.69 -0.22
CA LYS A 4 -32.72 -0.67 -0.16
C LYS A 4 -33.00 -0.33 1.30
N TYR A 5 -32.14 0.38 2.04
CA TYR A 5 -32.54 0.85 3.38
C TYR A 5 -31.89 2.17 3.81
N SER A 6 -32.73 3.08 4.32
CA SER A 6 -32.43 4.42 4.82
C SER A 6 -31.65 4.47 6.15
N TYR A 7 -30.87 3.44 6.46
CA TYR A 7 -29.89 3.39 7.56
C TYR A 7 -28.44 3.47 7.05
N GLY A 8 -28.27 3.83 5.77
CA GLY A 8 -27.08 3.57 4.97
C GLY A 8 -25.79 4.19 5.48
N HIS A 9 -25.82 5.24 6.30
CA HIS A 9 -24.59 5.89 6.74
C HIS A 9 -23.82 5.06 7.77
N THR A 10 -24.48 4.42 8.74
CA THR A 10 -23.79 3.73 9.85
C THR A 10 -23.11 2.44 9.41
N VAL A 11 -23.81 1.60 8.63
CA VAL A 11 -23.25 0.31 8.15
C VAL A 11 -22.16 0.55 7.09
N THR A 12 -22.39 1.46 6.14
CA THR A 12 -21.38 1.83 5.12
C THR A 12 -20.13 2.39 5.78
N LYS A 13 -20.30 3.26 6.79
CA LYS A 13 -19.19 3.78 7.59
C LYS A 13 -18.42 2.67 8.29
N GLN A 14 -19.09 1.72 8.94
CA GLN A 14 -18.45 0.60 9.62
C GLN A 14 -17.64 -0.27 8.65
N ILE A 15 -18.21 -0.60 7.50
CA ILE A 15 -17.55 -1.40 6.46
C ILE A 15 -16.32 -0.66 5.92
N ILE A 16 -16.46 0.62 5.56
CA ILE A 16 -15.34 1.40 5.02
C ILE A 16 -14.25 1.57 6.06
N ASN A 17 -14.59 1.85 7.33
CA ASN A 17 -13.60 1.93 8.40
C ASN A 17 -12.85 0.60 8.58
N ALA A 18 -13.55 -0.54 8.48
CA ALA A 18 -12.90 -1.85 8.53
C ALA A 18 -11.96 -2.08 7.33
N LEU A 19 -12.37 -1.68 6.12
CA LEU A 19 -11.52 -1.75 4.93
C LEU A 19 -10.28 -0.85 5.05
N LYS A 20 -10.43 0.38 5.56
CA LYS A 20 -9.31 1.30 5.82
C LYS A 20 -8.30 0.71 6.82
N ALA A 21 -8.78 0.12 7.92
CA ALA A 21 -7.90 -0.57 8.86
C ALA A 21 -7.16 -1.75 8.20
N HIS A 22 -7.81 -2.45 7.27
CA HIS A 22 -7.18 -3.51 6.50
C HIS A 22 -6.13 -3.00 5.50
N VAL A 23 -6.27 -1.79 4.94
CA VAL A 23 -5.24 -1.18 4.07
C VAL A 23 -3.90 -1.11 4.78
N VAL A 24 -3.87 -0.65 6.04
CA VAL A 24 -2.64 -0.56 6.83
C VAL A 24 -2.02 -1.94 7.05
N ARG A 25 -2.83 -2.94 7.36
CA ARG A 25 -2.35 -4.30 7.63
C ARG A 25 -1.89 -5.05 6.38
N SER A 26 -2.62 -4.89 5.28
CA SER A 26 -2.38 -5.63 4.03
C SER A 26 -1.48 -4.91 3.05
N ARG A 27 -1.15 -3.64 3.32
CA ARG A 27 -0.35 -2.75 2.45
C ARG A 27 -0.94 -2.56 1.05
N THR A 28 -2.18 -3.00 0.84
CA THR A 28 -2.88 -2.92 -0.43
C THR A 28 -3.91 -1.79 -0.35
N ALA A 29 -3.79 -0.82 -1.25
CA ALA A 29 -4.71 0.30 -1.31
C ALA A 29 -6.13 -0.16 -1.70
N ILE A 30 -7.11 0.67 -1.33
CA ILE A 30 -8.46 0.62 -1.90
C ILE A 30 -8.75 1.95 -2.59
N ALA A 31 -9.60 1.93 -3.61
CA ALA A 31 -10.03 3.16 -4.27
C ALA A 31 -11.50 3.43 -3.97
N ALA A 32 -11.80 4.65 -3.52
CA ALA A 32 -13.15 5.16 -3.41
C ALA A 32 -13.45 6.01 -4.65
N VAL A 33 -14.36 5.52 -5.48
CA VAL A 33 -14.82 6.18 -6.69
C VAL A 33 -16.17 6.81 -6.42
N PHE A 34 -16.27 8.14 -6.51
CA PHE A 34 -17.54 8.84 -6.47
C PHE A 34 -17.97 9.06 -7.90
N LEU A 35 -19.09 8.45 -8.30
CA LEU A 35 -19.61 8.50 -9.66
C LEU A 35 -20.90 9.32 -9.68
N GLY A 36 -21.09 10.18 -10.68
CA GLY A 36 -22.32 10.95 -10.84
C GLY A 36 -22.74 11.07 -12.29
N VAL A 37 -24.05 11.11 -12.53
CA VAL A 37 -24.61 11.42 -13.86
C VAL A 37 -24.38 12.90 -14.18
N TYR A 38 -23.84 13.16 -15.37
CA TYR A 38 -23.71 14.49 -15.94
C TYR A 38 -25.09 15.06 -16.28
N ASN A 39 -25.32 16.35 -16.03
CA ASN A 39 -26.62 17.01 -16.18
C ASN A 39 -27.79 16.33 -15.44
N GLU A 40 -27.55 15.88 -14.19
CA GLU A 40 -28.57 15.27 -13.31
C GLU A 40 -29.92 16.02 -13.27
N SER A 41 -29.92 17.35 -13.41
CA SER A 41 -31.13 18.18 -13.41
C SER A 41 -32.06 18.00 -14.61
N GLU A 42 -31.58 17.40 -15.71
CA GLU A 42 -32.41 17.10 -16.89
C GLU A 42 -33.29 15.85 -16.68
N PHE A 43 -33.00 15.06 -15.64
CA PHE A 43 -33.75 13.85 -15.31
C PHE A 43 -34.81 14.14 -14.25
N ASP A 44 -36.05 13.69 -14.47
CA ASP A 44 -37.13 13.82 -13.48
C ASP A 44 -36.86 12.91 -12.27
N VAL A 45 -36.40 13.56 -11.20
CA VAL A 45 -36.01 12.91 -9.94
C VAL A 45 -37.20 12.17 -9.29
N GLU A 46 -38.44 12.57 -9.56
CA GLU A 46 -39.63 11.93 -8.96
C GLU A 46 -39.98 10.58 -9.62
N ARG A 47 -39.49 10.32 -10.84
CA ARG A 47 -39.55 9.01 -11.53
C ARG A 47 -38.34 8.09 -11.21
N LEU A 48 -37.43 8.51 -10.32
CA LEU A 48 -36.13 7.87 -10.07
C LEU A 48 -36.06 6.45 -9.52
N PRO A 49 -37.04 5.88 -8.78
CA PRO A 49 -36.78 4.62 -8.08
C PRO A 49 -36.31 3.52 -9.03
N GLU A 50 -36.93 3.42 -10.21
CA GLU A 50 -36.59 2.43 -11.22
C GLU A 50 -35.30 2.77 -11.96
N THR A 51 -35.09 4.05 -12.30
CA THR A 51 -33.87 4.53 -12.95
C THR A 51 -32.62 4.30 -12.09
N LEU A 52 -32.68 4.75 -10.84
CA LEU A 52 -31.61 4.56 -9.86
C LEU A 52 -31.33 3.06 -9.66
N GLU A 53 -32.37 2.24 -9.58
CA GLU A 53 -32.25 0.78 -9.43
C GLU A 53 -31.59 0.14 -10.67
N LYS A 54 -32.01 0.50 -11.89
CA LYS A 54 -31.42 0.01 -13.15
C LYS A 54 -29.93 0.36 -13.26
N ILE A 55 -29.56 1.63 -13.04
CA ILE A 55 -28.16 2.04 -13.10
C ILE A 55 -27.36 1.36 -11.99
N THR A 56 -27.91 1.23 -10.78
CA THR A 56 -27.23 0.53 -9.68
C THR A 56 -26.99 -0.94 -9.99
N VAL A 57 -27.93 -1.61 -10.66
CA VAL A 57 -27.76 -3.00 -11.12
C VAL A 57 -26.69 -3.09 -12.22
N PHE A 58 -26.71 -2.17 -13.18
CA PHE A 58 -25.66 -2.08 -14.20
C PHE A 58 -24.27 -1.91 -13.58
N LEU A 59 -24.09 -0.94 -12.68
CA LEU A 59 -22.81 -0.70 -12.00
C LEU A 59 -22.33 -1.95 -11.24
N LYS A 60 -23.24 -2.69 -10.61
CA LYS A 60 -22.90 -3.95 -9.93
C LYS A 60 -22.39 -5.02 -10.88
N ASN A 61 -22.92 -5.10 -12.09
CA ASN A 61 -22.46 -6.05 -13.10
C ASN A 61 -21.09 -5.67 -13.70
N GLU A 62 -20.76 -4.37 -13.71
CA GLU A 62 -19.46 -3.86 -14.16
C GLU A 62 -18.36 -3.98 -13.07
N THR A 63 -18.75 -4.16 -11.81
CA THR A 63 -17.82 -4.32 -10.67
C THR A 63 -17.50 -5.78 -10.35
N ARG A 64 -16.37 -6.04 -9.67
CA ARG A 64 -16.03 -7.38 -9.19
C ARG A 64 -16.85 -7.74 -7.95
N ASN A 65 -16.95 -9.02 -7.63
CA ASN A 65 -17.62 -9.50 -6.42
C ASN A 65 -17.03 -8.94 -5.11
N THR A 66 -15.77 -8.53 -5.11
CA THR A 66 -15.06 -7.93 -3.97
C THR A 66 -15.30 -6.43 -3.83
N ASP A 67 -15.86 -5.79 -4.85
CA ASP A 67 -16.12 -4.37 -4.88
C ASP A 67 -17.51 -4.07 -4.32
N MET A 68 -17.72 -2.85 -3.85
CA MET A 68 -18.98 -2.45 -3.22
C MET A 68 -19.56 -1.22 -3.89
N VAL A 69 -20.86 -1.25 -4.19
CA VAL A 69 -21.58 -0.13 -4.80
C VAL A 69 -22.65 0.37 -3.83
N PHE A 70 -22.55 1.65 -3.48
CA PHE A 70 -23.48 2.38 -2.62
C PHE A 70 -24.12 3.52 -3.42
N SER A 71 -25.43 3.71 -3.32
CA SER A 71 -26.12 4.85 -3.92
C SER A 71 -26.36 5.96 -2.90
N PHE A 72 -26.33 7.22 -3.36
CA PHE A 72 -26.76 8.35 -2.55
C PHE A 72 -28.28 8.51 -2.67
N ALA A 73 -28.97 8.57 -1.53
CA ALA A 73 -30.44 8.65 -1.51
C ALA A 73 -30.95 9.89 -2.27
N GLY A 74 -31.89 9.67 -3.19
CA GLY A 74 -32.53 10.73 -3.97
C GLY A 74 -31.62 11.42 -4.98
N LYS A 75 -30.48 10.83 -5.35
CA LYS A 75 -29.51 11.38 -6.29
C LYS A 75 -29.01 10.31 -7.26
N LEU A 76 -28.68 10.71 -8.50
CA LEU A 76 -27.99 9.88 -9.48
C LEU A 76 -26.48 9.90 -9.24
N LYS A 77 -26.10 9.52 -8.02
CA LYS A 77 -24.71 9.47 -7.55
C LYS A 77 -24.45 8.18 -6.80
N TRP A 78 -23.23 7.68 -6.91
CA TRP A 78 -22.78 6.44 -6.26
C TRP A 78 -21.40 6.61 -5.65
N LEU A 79 -21.16 5.85 -4.59
CA LEU A 79 -19.83 5.56 -4.07
C LEU A 79 -19.53 4.10 -4.41
N ILE A 80 -18.46 3.86 -5.15
CA ILE A 80 -17.95 2.54 -5.49
C ILE A 80 -16.63 2.35 -4.77
N ILE A 81 -16.52 1.31 -3.94
CA ILE A 81 -15.26 0.91 -3.32
C ILE A 81 -14.66 -0.23 -4.12
N LEU A 82 -13.55 0.05 -4.79
CA LEU A 82 -12.76 -0.95 -5.50
C LEU A 82 -11.74 -1.53 -4.54
N SER A 83 -11.90 -2.81 -4.23
CA SER A 83 -10.98 -3.51 -3.33
C SER A 83 -9.65 -3.74 -4.03
N GLN A 84 -8.55 -3.68 -3.27
CA GLN A 84 -7.19 -3.95 -3.74
C GLN A 84 -6.83 -3.19 -5.03
N SER A 85 -7.18 -1.91 -5.09
CA SER A 85 -7.07 -1.07 -6.28
C SER A 85 -6.54 0.31 -5.88
N GLY A 86 -5.59 0.85 -6.66
CA GLY A 86 -5.13 2.22 -6.54
C GLY A 86 -5.80 3.12 -7.57
N GLU A 87 -5.28 4.34 -7.69
CA GLU A 87 -5.77 5.34 -8.62
C GLU A 87 -5.74 4.86 -10.08
N ARG A 88 -4.68 4.14 -10.49
CA ARG A 88 -4.52 3.66 -11.87
C ARG A 88 -5.56 2.62 -12.23
N GLU A 89 -5.80 1.65 -11.34
CA GLU A 89 -6.80 0.61 -11.53
C GLU A 89 -8.22 1.20 -11.55
N ALA A 90 -8.49 2.18 -10.68
CA ALA A 90 -9.76 2.90 -10.65
C ALA A 90 -10.01 3.69 -11.95
N THR A 91 -8.99 4.37 -12.47
CA THR A 91 -9.08 5.09 -13.75
C THR A 91 -9.32 4.13 -14.91
N ALA A 92 -8.63 2.97 -14.93
CA ALA A 92 -8.87 1.95 -15.95
C ALA A 92 -10.30 1.37 -15.86
N PHE A 93 -10.80 1.14 -14.64
CA PHE A 93 -12.18 0.74 -14.41
C PHE A 93 -13.17 1.78 -14.97
N LEU A 94 -13.01 3.06 -14.61
CA LEU A 94 -13.89 4.14 -15.08
C LEU A 94 -13.88 4.29 -16.60
N ARG A 95 -12.72 4.19 -17.24
CA ARG A 95 -12.62 4.27 -18.71
C ARG A 95 -13.37 3.13 -19.39
N ARG A 96 -13.31 1.91 -18.85
CA ARG A 96 -14.11 0.78 -19.36
C ARG A 96 -15.60 0.99 -19.09
N LEU A 97 -15.95 1.50 -17.92
CA LEU A 97 -17.33 1.80 -17.56
C LEU A 97 -17.97 2.79 -18.54
N TYR A 98 -17.28 3.89 -18.86
CA TYR A 98 -17.78 4.89 -19.83
C TYR A 98 -18.01 4.29 -21.22
N VAL A 99 -17.14 3.40 -21.67
CA VAL A 99 -17.32 2.66 -22.93
C VAL A 99 -18.51 1.69 -22.84
N SER A 100 -18.67 0.97 -21.73
CA SER A 100 -19.79 0.04 -21.53
C SER A 100 -21.14 0.76 -21.55
N VAL A 101 -21.21 1.94 -20.92
CA VAL A 101 -22.42 2.77 -20.90
C VAL A 101 -22.87 3.17 -22.31
N LYS A 102 -21.94 3.62 -23.17
CA LYS A 102 -22.24 4.01 -24.56
C LYS A 102 -22.74 2.86 -25.43
N ASN A 103 -22.33 1.64 -25.12
CA ASN A 103 -22.71 0.45 -25.88
C ASN A 103 -23.97 -0.24 -25.33
N ASN A 104 -24.58 0.31 -24.28
CA ASN A 104 -25.67 -0.35 -23.56
C ASN A 104 -26.99 0.40 -23.73
N ASP A 105 -27.82 -0.12 -24.64
CA ASP A 105 -29.16 0.41 -24.94
C ASP A 105 -30.09 0.49 -23.70
N ILE A 106 -29.79 -0.22 -22.61
CA ILE A 106 -30.60 -0.24 -21.38
C ILE A 106 -30.51 1.09 -20.62
N LEU A 107 -29.45 1.87 -20.86
CA LEU A 107 -29.20 3.16 -20.21
C LEU A 107 -29.72 4.34 -21.02
N ASP A 108 -30.55 4.10 -22.04
CA ASP A 108 -31.27 5.17 -22.75
C ASP A 108 -32.57 5.49 -21.98
N LEU A 109 -32.56 6.58 -21.22
CA LEU A 109 -33.72 7.05 -20.46
C LEU A 109 -34.37 8.20 -21.22
N GLU A 110 -35.63 8.02 -21.62
CA GLU A 110 -36.40 9.08 -22.29
C GLU A 110 -35.73 9.64 -23.58
N ASN A 111 -34.95 8.81 -24.30
CA ASN A 111 -34.11 9.20 -25.45
C ASN A 111 -32.94 10.14 -25.10
N GLN A 112 -32.47 10.12 -23.85
CA GLN A 112 -31.28 10.83 -23.41
C GLN A 112 -30.16 9.87 -23.04
N GLU A 113 -28.99 10.11 -23.62
CA GLU A 113 -27.76 9.37 -23.32
C GLU A 113 -27.27 9.69 -21.90
N ILE A 114 -27.15 8.66 -21.06
CA ILE A 114 -26.56 8.82 -19.72
C ILE A 114 -25.05 8.89 -19.85
N LEU A 115 -24.47 10.01 -19.42
CA LEU A 115 -23.03 10.19 -19.32
C LEU A 115 -22.63 10.35 -17.86
N PHE A 116 -21.45 9.86 -17.51
CA PHE A 116 -20.92 9.93 -16.15
C PHE A 116 -19.66 10.77 -16.08
N SER A 117 -19.44 11.37 -14.91
CA SER A 117 -18.15 11.86 -14.46
C SER A 117 -17.87 11.35 -13.06
N ALA A 118 -16.59 11.37 -12.66
CA ALA A 118 -16.17 10.72 -11.43
C ALA A 118 -15.12 11.51 -10.66
N SER A 119 -14.99 11.21 -9.38
CA SER A 119 -13.76 11.46 -8.64
C SER A 119 -13.21 10.18 -8.03
N VAL A 120 -11.90 10.12 -7.84
CA VAL A 120 -11.18 8.97 -7.32
C VAL A 120 -10.34 9.39 -6.12
N ALA A 121 -10.56 8.74 -4.99
CA ALA A 121 -9.68 8.81 -3.82
C ALA A 121 -8.98 7.46 -3.64
N GLU A 122 -7.67 7.42 -3.87
CA GLU A 122 -6.86 6.28 -3.44
C GLU A 122 -6.65 6.37 -1.93
N ILE A 123 -6.98 5.30 -1.22
CA ILE A 123 -6.85 5.19 0.23
C ILE A 123 -5.71 4.23 0.53
N GLY A 124 -4.56 4.80 0.88
CA GLY A 124 -3.33 4.11 1.25
C GLY A 124 -3.04 4.10 2.77
N ASN A 125 -3.92 4.71 3.57
CA ASN A 125 -3.79 4.80 5.02
C ASN A 125 -5.15 4.64 5.72
N ASP A 126 -5.12 4.54 7.06
CA ASP A 126 -6.32 4.57 7.90
C ASP A 126 -6.67 5.97 8.44
N GLU A 127 -5.89 7.00 8.09
CA GLU A 127 -6.10 8.38 8.51
C GLU A 127 -7.33 9.03 7.86
N GLY A 128 -7.96 9.96 8.58
CA GLY A 128 -9.14 10.69 8.12
C GLY A 128 -10.47 9.95 8.32
N SER A 129 -11.53 10.69 8.68
CA SER A 129 -12.85 10.10 8.90
C SER A 129 -13.54 9.72 7.58
N PHE A 130 -14.48 8.78 7.66
CA PHE A 130 -15.38 8.47 6.54
C PHE A 130 -16.12 9.72 6.05
N GLU A 131 -16.54 10.59 6.97
CA GLU A 131 -17.21 11.86 6.63
C GLU A 131 -16.30 12.78 5.81
N LYS A 132 -15.01 12.84 6.14
CA LYS A 132 -14.02 13.61 5.37
C LYS A 132 -13.83 13.04 3.98
N LEU A 133 -13.72 11.71 3.86
CA LEU A 133 -13.64 11.01 2.57
C LEU A 133 -14.85 11.32 1.68
N VAL A 134 -16.07 11.23 2.23
CA VAL A 134 -17.30 11.53 1.49
C VAL A 134 -17.34 12.99 1.08
N THR A 135 -16.96 13.91 1.96
CA THR A 135 -16.98 15.35 1.69
C THR A 135 -16.02 15.72 0.57
N GLU A 136 -14.75 15.31 0.67
CA GLU A 136 -13.73 15.62 -0.34
C GLU A 136 -14.00 14.92 -1.67
N GLY A 137 -14.43 13.65 -1.62
CA GLY A 137 -14.81 12.90 -2.82
C GLY A 137 -16.00 13.52 -3.56
N THR A 138 -17.04 13.93 -2.83
CA THR A 138 -18.21 14.60 -3.43
C THR A 138 -17.85 15.98 -3.97
N LEU A 139 -16.99 16.74 -3.29
CA LEU A 139 -16.51 18.03 -3.78
C LEU A 139 -15.74 17.88 -5.09
N ALA A 140 -14.80 16.94 -5.16
CA ALA A 140 -14.06 16.64 -6.38
C ALA A 140 -14.98 16.10 -7.51
N LEU A 141 -16.02 15.34 -7.17
CA LEU A 141 -17.02 14.90 -8.14
C LEU A 141 -17.81 16.09 -8.71
N THR A 142 -18.18 17.06 -7.88
CA THR A 142 -18.84 18.29 -8.34
C THR A 142 -17.95 19.08 -9.31
N GLU A 143 -16.66 19.19 -9.00
CA GLU A 143 -15.69 19.79 -9.93
C GLU A 143 -15.61 19.00 -11.24
N SER A 144 -15.52 17.67 -11.16
CA SER A 144 -15.48 16.80 -12.34
C SER A 144 -16.71 16.98 -13.23
N LEU A 145 -17.91 17.03 -12.65
CA LEU A 145 -19.16 17.24 -13.38
C LEU A 145 -19.20 18.61 -14.06
N SER A 146 -18.64 19.64 -13.43
CA SER A 146 -18.57 20.99 -14.01
C SER A 146 -17.63 21.09 -15.23
N LYS A 147 -16.66 20.19 -15.35
CA LYS A 147 -15.72 20.12 -16.48
C LYS A 147 -16.30 19.41 -17.71
N GLY A 148 -17.46 18.76 -17.58
CA GLY A 148 -18.13 18.02 -18.64
C GLY A 148 -18.26 16.52 -18.34
N PRO A 149 -18.75 15.73 -19.31
CA PRO A 149 -18.85 14.28 -19.20
C PRO A 149 -17.48 13.61 -19.30
N GLU A 150 -17.38 12.40 -18.76
CA GLU A 150 -16.22 11.50 -18.81
C GLU A 150 -14.94 12.08 -18.20
N GLN A 151 -15.11 13.07 -17.31
CA GLN A 151 -14.03 13.66 -16.54
C GLN A 151 -13.77 12.82 -15.29
N ILE A 152 -12.53 12.89 -14.80
CA ILE A 152 -12.10 12.21 -13.58
C ILE A 152 -11.23 13.17 -12.78
N GLU A 153 -11.66 13.51 -11.57
CA GLU A 153 -10.87 14.27 -10.60
C GLU A 153 -10.26 13.37 -9.53
N TYR A 154 -9.15 13.79 -8.92
CA TYR A 154 -8.40 12.96 -7.97
C TYR A 154 -8.27 13.62 -6.60
N VAL A 155 -8.56 12.85 -5.54
CA VAL A 155 -8.40 13.26 -4.15
C VAL A 155 -7.12 12.63 -3.59
N THR A 156 -6.14 13.47 -3.24
CA THR A 156 -4.81 13.02 -2.82
C THR A 156 -4.65 12.85 -1.31
N THR A 157 -5.58 13.39 -0.52
CA THR A 157 -5.53 13.43 0.96
C THR A 157 -5.31 12.06 1.60
N PHE A 158 -5.90 11.01 1.04
CA PHE A 158 -5.88 9.65 1.60
C PHE A 158 -4.80 8.75 0.98
N LYS A 159 -4.04 9.26 0.01
CA LYS A 159 -3.13 8.47 -0.82
C LYS A 159 -1.84 8.11 -0.10
N LYS A 160 -1.35 9.00 0.77
CA LYS A 160 -0.05 8.83 1.44
C LYS A 160 -0.07 7.60 2.35
N ARG A 161 0.78 6.62 2.08
CA ARG A 161 0.94 5.45 2.96
C ARG A 161 1.77 5.86 4.18
N PRO A 162 1.44 5.36 5.39
CA PRO A 162 2.35 5.54 6.52
C PRO A 162 3.68 4.88 6.20
N LEU A 163 4.77 5.54 6.58
CA LEU A 163 6.11 4.98 6.44
C LEU A 163 6.25 3.86 7.47
N GLU A 164 6.74 2.69 7.04
CA GLU A 164 7.08 1.63 7.99
C GLU A 164 8.50 1.80 8.51
N THR A 165 8.65 1.67 9.82
CA THR A 165 9.95 1.67 10.46
C THR A 165 10.65 0.34 10.21
N VAL A 166 11.84 0.40 9.59
CA VAL A 166 12.78 -0.71 9.45
C VAL A 166 13.91 -0.49 10.45
N LYS A 167 14.07 -1.44 11.38
CA LYS A 167 15.26 -1.44 12.23
C LYS A 167 16.45 -1.91 11.44
N VAL A 168 17.59 -1.25 11.63
CA VAL A 168 18.86 -1.61 11.02
C VAL A 168 19.89 -1.84 12.11
N SER A 169 20.61 -2.95 12.03
CA SER A 169 21.75 -3.24 12.89
C SER A 169 23.01 -3.40 12.06
N ILE A 170 24.03 -2.62 12.40
CA ILE A 170 25.35 -2.72 11.77
C ILE A 170 26.31 -3.35 12.78
N LEU A 171 26.76 -4.57 12.51
CA LEU A 171 27.73 -5.28 13.35
C LEU A 171 29.07 -5.30 12.62
N GLU A 172 29.98 -4.43 13.03
CA GLU A 172 31.28 -4.27 12.39
C GLU A 172 32.28 -3.76 13.43
N GLU A 173 33.43 -4.41 13.62
CA GLU A 173 34.41 -4.01 14.63
C GLU A 173 35.16 -2.73 14.21
N ASN A 174 35.42 -2.56 12.92
CA ASN A 174 36.17 -1.42 12.40
C ASN A 174 35.33 -0.14 12.45
N ASP A 175 35.71 0.80 13.32
CA ASP A 175 34.94 2.04 13.53
C ASP A 175 34.78 2.88 12.27
N VAL A 176 35.84 3.04 11.47
CA VAL A 176 35.79 3.81 10.23
C VAL A 176 34.80 3.20 9.25
N PHE A 177 34.87 1.88 9.04
CA PHE A 177 33.97 1.20 8.10
C PHE A 177 32.53 1.15 8.62
N ARG A 178 32.33 0.95 9.92
CA ARG A 178 31.02 1.01 10.58
C ARG A 178 30.35 2.37 10.38
N LYS A 179 31.10 3.47 10.52
CA LYS A 179 30.60 4.83 10.26
C LYS A 179 30.28 5.08 8.79
N VAL A 180 31.07 4.53 7.87
CA VAL A 180 30.77 4.57 6.43
C VAL A 180 29.44 3.87 6.14
N LEU A 181 29.25 2.65 6.65
CA LEU A 181 27.99 1.91 6.49
C LEU A 181 26.79 2.66 7.10
N TYR A 182 26.96 3.23 8.30
CA TYR A 182 25.92 4.04 8.94
C TYR A 182 25.49 5.19 8.03
N ARG A 183 26.45 5.97 7.50
CA ARG A 183 26.15 7.09 6.59
C ARG A 183 25.55 6.64 5.27
N THR A 184 25.98 5.50 4.73
CA THR A 184 25.38 4.93 3.52
C THR A 184 23.90 4.63 3.74
N ILE A 185 23.55 4.00 4.86
CA ILE A 185 22.16 3.61 5.16
C ILE A 185 21.31 4.81 5.56
N GLU A 186 21.84 5.73 6.37
CA GLU A 186 21.14 6.95 6.79
C GLU A 186 20.72 7.82 5.58
N ASN A 187 21.53 7.83 4.52
CA ASN A 187 21.24 8.58 3.29
C ASN A 187 20.45 7.77 2.25
N LEU A 188 20.02 6.54 2.56
CA LEU A 188 19.18 5.77 1.65
C LEU A 188 17.81 6.42 1.52
N ASN A 189 17.51 6.89 0.31
CA ASN A 189 16.14 7.26 -0.03
C ASN A 189 15.30 5.98 -0.23
N LEU A 190 14.40 5.72 0.72
CA LEU A 190 13.41 4.64 0.70
C LEU A 190 12.00 5.26 0.63
N ASN A 191 11.22 4.89 -0.39
CA ASN A 191 9.93 5.55 -0.64
C ASN A 191 8.86 5.26 0.43
N ASN A 192 8.91 4.07 1.04
CA ASN A 192 7.86 3.57 1.95
C ASN A 192 8.38 3.23 3.35
N PHE A 193 9.65 3.49 3.63
CA PHE A 193 10.30 3.06 4.85
C PHE A 193 11.09 4.20 5.50
N GLU A 194 11.08 4.22 6.81
CA GLU A 194 12.05 4.97 7.62
C GLU A 194 13.00 3.99 8.28
N THR A 195 14.25 4.41 8.53
CA THR A 195 15.24 3.53 9.16
C THR A 195 15.57 3.99 10.57
N GLU A 196 15.56 3.04 11.50
CA GLU A 196 16.14 3.21 12.83
C GLU A 196 17.44 2.42 12.90
N ILE A 197 18.58 3.11 12.91
CA ILE A 197 19.88 2.46 12.79
C ILE A 197 20.54 2.37 14.16
N LYS A 198 21.07 1.17 14.50
CA LYS A 198 21.94 0.97 15.66
C LYS A 198 23.22 0.25 15.28
N GLU A 199 24.33 0.80 15.76
CA GLU A 199 25.68 0.28 15.57
C GLU A 199 26.07 -0.64 16.73
N PHE A 200 26.80 -1.72 16.42
CA PHE A 200 27.35 -2.67 17.38
C PHE A 200 28.78 -3.01 16.98
N GLN A 201 29.66 -3.16 17.96
CA GLN A 201 31.04 -3.55 17.72
C GLN A 201 31.18 -5.06 17.42
N ASP A 202 30.26 -5.86 17.95
CA ASP A 202 30.23 -7.31 17.72
C ASP A 202 28.88 -7.97 18.02
N GLY A 203 28.83 -9.30 17.82
CA GLY A 203 27.65 -10.10 18.06
C GLY A 203 27.23 -10.22 19.52
N TYR A 204 28.16 -10.12 20.47
CA TYR A 204 27.83 -10.17 21.89
C TYR A 204 27.04 -8.92 22.28
N GLU A 205 27.53 -7.73 21.90
CA GLU A 205 26.84 -6.46 22.16
C GLU A 205 25.43 -6.44 21.53
N PHE A 206 25.29 -6.97 20.31
CA PHE A 206 23.99 -7.08 19.65
C PHE A 206 23.01 -8.00 20.40
N LEU A 207 23.45 -9.19 20.79
CA LEU A 207 22.60 -10.21 21.41
C LEU A 207 22.23 -9.90 22.87
N GLU A 208 23.09 -9.19 23.58
CA GLU A 208 22.79 -8.65 24.91
C GLU A 208 21.94 -7.37 24.84
N SER A 209 21.73 -6.81 23.65
CA SER A 209 20.86 -5.66 23.48
C SER A 209 19.41 -6.09 23.30
N ASP A 210 18.47 -5.37 23.92
CA ASP A 210 17.05 -5.60 23.66
C ASP A 210 16.59 -5.09 22.27
N TRP A 211 17.52 -4.61 21.44
CA TRP A 211 17.23 -3.91 20.20
C TRP A 211 16.46 -4.77 19.18
N TYR A 212 16.78 -6.06 19.12
CA TYR A 212 16.18 -7.03 18.20
C TYR A 212 14.84 -7.60 18.69
N PHE A 213 14.41 -7.30 19.92
CA PHE A 213 13.08 -7.63 20.44
C PHE A 213 12.04 -6.60 19.98
N SER A 214 11.76 -6.61 18.68
CA SER A 214 10.80 -5.73 18.02
C SER A 214 9.90 -6.51 17.06
N SER A 215 8.69 -6.04 16.76
CA SER A 215 7.84 -6.61 15.69
C SER A 215 8.20 -6.08 14.29
N HIS A 216 8.99 -5.01 14.22
CA HIS A 216 9.39 -4.38 12.95
C HIS A 216 10.28 -5.29 12.10
N THR A 217 10.22 -5.09 10.78
CA THR A 217 11.24 -5.58 9.85
C THR A 217 12.61 -5.13 10.31
N HIS A 218 13.59 -6.04 10.29
CA HIS A 218 14.91 -5.77 10.86
C HIS A 218 16.01 -6.22 9.90
N LEU A 219 16.68 -5.26 9.27
CA LEU A 219 17.86 -5.49 8.46
C LEU A 219 19.11 -5.56 9.35
N ILE A 220 19.85 -6.66 9.28
CA ILE A 220 21.11 -6.84 10.00
C ILE A 220 22.21 -6.95 8.96
N ILE A 221 23.14 -6.01 9.00
CA ILE A 221 24.33 -5.98 8.16
C ILE A 221 25.51 -6.30 9.08
N MET A 222 26.08 -7.49 8.93
CA MET A 222 27.07 -8.00 9.88
C MET A 222 28.33 -8.50 9.18
N ASN A 223 29.47 -8.25 9.81
CA ASN A 223 30.71 -8.94 9.49
C ASN A 223 30.63 -10.39 10.01
N ASP A 224 31.20 -11.36 9.29
CA ASP A 224 31.20 -12.77 9.72
C ASP A 224 32.17 -13.00 10.88
N ILE A 225 33.34 -12.35 10.82
CA ILE A 225 34.36 -12.39 11.88
C ILE A 225 34.20 -11.14 12.73
N LEU A 226 33.83 -11.36 13.99
CA LEU A 226 33.64 -10.33 15.01
C LEU A 226 34.27 -10.80 16.32
N PRO A 227 34.72 -9.89 17.19
CA PRO A 227 35.23 -10.25 18.51
C PRO A 227 34.11 -10.76 19.41
N ARG A 228 34.45 -11.57 20.43
CA ARG A 228 33.51 -12.17 21.43
C ARG A 228 32.47 -13.15 20.88
N GLN A 229 31.67 -12.77 19.88
CA GLN A 229 30.75 -13.66 19.14
C GLN A 229 30.73 -13.31 17.66
N SER A 230 30.86 -14.35 16.83
CA SER A 230 30.93 -14.20 15.37
C SER A 230 29.57 -13.84 14.77
N GLY A 231 29.57 -13.31 13.55
CA GLY A 231 28.33 -13.05 12.81
C GLY A 231 27.54 -14.35 12.54
N LEU A 232 28.23 -15.47 12.32
CA LEU A 232 27.57 -16.78 12.14
C LEU A 232 26.85 -17.24 13.43
N ASP A 233 27.44 -17.01 14.60
CA ASP A 233 26.79 -17.32 15.88
C ASP A 233 25.53 -16.47 16.08
N VAL A 234 25.60 -15.19 15.72
CA VAL A 234 24.44 -14.28 15.74
C VAL A 234 23.36 -14.79 14.79
N LEU A 235 23.72 -15.11 13.55
CA LEU A 235 22.79 -15.64 12.55
C LEU A 235 22.07 -16.90 13.07
N HIS A 236 22.80 -17.86 13.63
CA HIS A 236 22.20 -19.06 14.19
C HIS A 236 21.19 -18.73 15.30
N LYS A 237 21.58 -17.86 16.25
CA LYS A 237 20.70 -17.46 17.37
C LYS A 237 19.43 -16.75 16.91
N ILE A 238 19.53 -15.77 16.01
CA ILE A 238 18.33 -15.05 15.54
C ILE A 238 17.42 -15.94 14.71
N ARG A 239 17.97 -16.94 14.00
CA ARG A 239 17.18 -17.92 13.24
C ARG A 239 16.48 -18.95 14.14
N MET A 240 16.89 -19.12 15.39
CA MET A 240 16.15 -19.92 16.38
C MET A 240 14.98 -19.19 17.04
N LEU A 241 14.83 -17.87 16.83
CA LEU A 241 13.75 -17.10 17.45
C LEU A 241 12.39 -17.40 16.81
N PRO A 242 11.28 -17.41 17.58
CA PRO A 242 9.94 -17.65 17.03
C PRO A 242 9.50 -16.66 15.93
N ASN A 243 10.01 -15.42 15.99
CA ASN A 243 9.73 -14.35 15.02
C ASN A 243 10.91 -14.09 14.06
N ASN A 244 11.70 -15.13 13.75
CA ASN A 244 12.91 -15.01 12.93
C ASN A 244 12.68 -14.43 11.51
N LYS A 245 11.47 -14.56 10.95
CA LYS A 245 11.12 -14.15 9.58
C LYS A 245 11.19 -12.64 9.34
N LYS A 246 11.21 -11.84 10.40
CA LYS A 246 11.37 -10.38 10.30
C LYS A 246 12.81 -9.95 10.00
N PHE A 247 13.79 -10.82 10.27
CA PHE A 247 15.21 -10.49 10.14
C PHE A 247 15.71 -10.76 8.73
N ILE A 248 16.21 -9.72 8.08
CA ILE A 248 16.92 -9.76 6.80
C ILE A 248 18.42 -9.66 7.12
N VAL A 249 19.23 -10.65 6.75
CA VAL A 249 20.63 -10.75 7.16
C VAL A 249 21.55 -10.63 5.96
N PHE A 250 22.30 -9.54 5.91
CA PHE A 250 23.36 -9.30 4.93
C PHE A 250 24.70 -9.53 5.59
N MET A 251 25.43 -10.55 5.11
CA MET A 251 26.77 -10.84 5.58
C MET A 251 27.81 -10.08 4.74
N MET A 252 28.82 -9.51 5.39
CA MET A 252 29.94 -8.83 4.75
C MET A 252 31.25 -9.48 5.21
N THR A 253 31.94 -10.19 4.33
CA THR A 253 33.07 -11.05 4.73
C THR A 253 34.25 -10.93 3.77
N LYS A 254 35.45 -11.35 4.19
CA LYS A 254 36.59 -11.56 3.28
C LYS A 254 36.64 -13.00 2.74
N ARG A 255 35.80 -13.90 3.24
CA ARG A 255 35.70 -15.28 2.75
C ARG A 255 35.06 -15.28 1.38
N SER A 256 35.74 -15.90 0.42
CA SER A 256 35.31 -15.93 -0.98
C SER A 256 35.22 -17.35 -1.53
N SER A 257 35.32 -18.37 -0.68
CA SER A 257 35.14 -19.75 -1.11
C SER A 257 33.64 -20.01 -1.37
N GLU A 258 33.35 -20.85 -2.35
CA GLU A 258 31.98 -21.26 -2.65
C GLU A 258 31.35 -21.99 -1.45
N GLU A 259 32.13 -22.81 -0.75
CA GLU A 259 31.68 -23.55 0.44
C GLU A 259 31.24 -22.61 1.57
N ASP A 260 32.01 -21.55 1.87
CA ASP A 260 31.64 -20.55 2.88
C ASP A 260 30.36 -19.80 2.50
N MET A 261 30.20 -19.50 1.21
CA MET A 261 29.03 -18.80 0.69
C MET A 261 27.77 -19.69 0.76
N ILE A 262 27.88 -20.95 0.31
CA ILE A 262 26.80 -21.95 0.40
C ILE A 262 26.39 -22.12 1.86
N TYR A 263 27.36 -22.33 2.75
CA TYR A 263 27.09 -22.51 4.18
C TYR A 263 26.34 -21.31 4.79
N ALA A 264 26.71 -20.08 4.45
CA ALA A 264 26.02 -18.89 4.94
C ALA A 264 24.57 -18.81 4.45
N TYR A 265 24.32 -19.12 3.17
CA TYR A 265 22.96 -19.16 2.63
C TYR A 265 22.12 -20.28 3.26
N GLU A 266 22.68 -21.48 3.43
CA GLU A 266 22.00 -22.60 4.12
C GLU A 266 21.71 -22.30 5.59
N SER A 267 22.58 -21.52 6.23
CA SER A 267 22.38 -21.01 7.60
C SER A 267 21.32 -19.89 7.67
N GLY A 268 20.82 -19.45 6.51
CA GLY A 268 19.73 -18.49 6.39
C GLY A 268 20.17 -17.04 6.23
N ALA A 269 21.37 -16.75 5.72
CA ALA A 269 21.70 -15.41 5.25
C ALA A 269 20.86 -15.03 4.01
N ASP A 270 20.44 -13.78 3.90
CA ASP A 270 19.66 -13.28 2.76
C ASP A 270 20.58 -12.72 1.67
N ASN A 271 21.76 -12.23 2.03
CA ASN A 271 22.77 -11.75 1.09
C ASN A 271 24.20 -11.94 1.62
N TYR A 272 25.17 -12.03 0.71
CA TYR A 272 26.57 -12.33 1.00
C TYR A 272 27.50 -11.43 0.17
N PHE A 273 28.18 -10.49 0.83
CA PHE A 273 29.08 -9.52 0.19
C PHE A 273 30.53 -9.84 0.51
N ILE A 274 31.31 -10.13 -0.54
CA ILE A 274 32.76 -10.32 -0.44
C ILE A 274 33.46 -8.95 -0.42
N LYS A 275 34.26 -8.68 0.60
CA LYS A 275 35.05 -7.45 0.77
C LYS A 275 36.33 -7.52 -0.08
N PRO A 276 36.71 -6.42 -0.76
CA PRO A 276 36.01 -5.14 -0.86
C PRO A 276 34.82 -5.21 -1.84
N PHE A 277 33.70 -4.58 -1.49
CA PHE A 277 32.52 -4.47 -2.36
C PHE A 277 32.15 -3.01 -2.61
N ASN A 278 31.36 -2.78 -3.65
CA ASN A 278 30.85 -1.45 -3.98
C ASN A 278 29.68 -1.10 -3.04
N LEU A 279 29.79 -0.01 -2.28
CA LEU A 279 28.72 0.46 -1.38
C LEU A 279 27.41 0.75 -2.13
N ARG A 280 27.50 1.24 -3.37
CA ARG A 280 26.31 1.49 -4.19
C ARG A 280 25.59 0.18 -4.55
N LEU A 281 26.32 -0.93 -4.67
CA LEU A 281 25.70 -2.25 -4.85
C LEU A 281 24.96 -2.68 -3.58
N LEU A 282 25.55 -2.47 -2.40
CA LEU A 282 24.87 -2.70 -1.12
C LEU A 282 23.57 -1.86 -1.03
N GLU A 283 23.62 -0.58 -1.39
CA GLU A 283 22.43 0.29 -1.41
C GLU A 283 21.32 -0.26 -2.31
N VAL A 284 21.66 -0.67 -3.54
CA VAL A 284 20.70 -1.23 -4.50
C VAL A 284 20.09 -2.52 -3.95
N GLU A 285 20.90 -3.39 -3.34
CA GLU A 285 20.43 -4.64 -2.75
C GLU A 285 19.51 -4.41 -1.54
N ILE A 286 19.83 -3.45 -0.69
CA ILE A 286 18.95 -3.05 0.43
C ILE A 286 17.61 -2.54 -0.12
N LYS A 287 17.64 -1.60 -1.07
CA LYS A 287 16.42 -1.04 -1.68
C LYS A 287 15.56 -2.12 -2.30
N ARG A 288 16.15 -2.95 -3.17
CA ARG A 288 15.46 -4.06 -3.85
C ARG A 288 14.83 -5.04 -2.86
N THR A 289 15.53 -5.35 -1.77
CA THR A 289 15.05 -6.31 -0.77
C THR A 289 13.87 -5.72 0.02
N LEU A 290 13.97 -4.47 0.47
CA LEU A 290 12.89 -3.81 1.20
C LEU A 290 11.66 -3.54 0.31
N GLU A 291 11.85 -3.12 -0.95
CA GLU A 291 10.76 -2.91 -1.91
C GLU A 291 9.97 -4.20 -2.18
N ARG A 292 10.64 -5.36 -2.29
CA ARG A 292 9.97 -6.66 -2.47
C ARG A 292 9.16 -7.10 -1.26
N LEU A 293 9.48 -6.62 -0.06
CA LEU A 293 8.66 -6.87 1.13
C LEU A 293 7.44 -5.93 1.19
N TRP A 294 7.46 -4.84 0.44
CA TRP A 294 6.36 -3.87 0.35
C TRP A 294 5.38 -4.15 -0.79
N THR A 295 5.80 -4.90 -1.78
CA THR A 295 5.00 -5.23 -2.99
C THR A 295 4.21 -6.51 -2.76
#